data_AF-A0A2W5QEP7-F1
#
_entry.id   AF-A0A2W5QEP7-F1
#
_cell.length_a   1.000
_cell.length_b   1.000
_cell.length_c   1.000
_cell.angle_alpha   90.00
_cell.angle_beta   90.00
_cell.angle_gamma   90.00
#
_symmetry.space_group_name_H-M   'P 1'
#
loop_
_entity.id
_entity.type
_entity.pdbx_description
1 polymer ?
#
loop_
_entity_poly.entity_id
_entity_poly.type
_entity_poly.pdbx_seq_one_letter_code
_entity_poly.pdbx_strand_id
1 'polypeptide(L)'
;MLRRISRLFVIKTRWEAFMIIYALALGAVERGSAYLTRFPGFGGKLLFLACTGAVFMAGAKILDCLKFEQAQQEAAARDATTASEAEQIRGATADSA
;
A
#
# COMPACT_ATOMS: atom_id res chain seq x y z
N MET A 1 -19.80 -1.72 15.65
CA MET A 1 -19.42 -0.76 14.58
C MET A 1 -17.90 -0.62 14.38
N LEU A 2 -17.07 -0.66 15.43
CA LEU A 2 -15.59 -0.54 15.36
C LEU A 2 -14.89 -1.54 14.41
N ARG A 3 -15.39 -2.78 14.29
CA ARG A 3 -14.88 -3.79 13.34
C ARG A 3 -14.93 -3.37 11.86
N ARG A 4 -15.86 -2.49 11.47
CA ARG A 4 -15.95 -2.00 10.08
C ARG A 4 -14.94 -0.89 9.79
N ILE A 5 -14.61 -0.08 10.79
CA ILE A 5 -13.61 1.00 10.67
C ILE A 5 -12.21 0.40 10.56
N SER A 6 -11.91 -0.66 11.30
CA SER A 6 -10.62 -1.37 11.15
C SER A 6 -10.40 -1.97 9.76
N ARG A 7 -11.45 -2.31 9.01
CA ARG A 7 -11.30 -2.79 7.62
C ARG A 7 -10.83 -1.69 6.66
N LEU A 8 -11.05 -0.42 7.00
CA LEU A 8 -10.59 0.71 6.20
C LEU A 8 -9.08 0.95 6.34
N PHE A 9 -8.46 0.45 7.42
CA PHE A 9 -7.01 0.48 7.64
C PHE A 9 -6.29 -0.78 7.15
N VAL A 10 -7.02 -1.75 6.59
CA VAL A 10 -6.44 -2.93 5.93
C VAL A 10 -6.36 -2.62 4.45
N ILE A 11 -5.19 -2.22 3.99
CA ILE A 11 -4.95 -1.86 2.59
C ILE A 11 -4.77 -3.16 1.81
N LYS A 12 -5.82 -3.63 1.13
CA LYS A 12 -5.76 -4.89 0.37
C LYS A 12 -5.60 -4.66 -1.13
N THR A 13 -5.99 -3.48 -1.60
CA THR A 13 -6.01 -3.16 -3.03
C THR A 13 -5.22 -1.89 -3.36
N ARG A 14 -4.71 -1.82 -4.59
CA ARG A 14 -4.01 -0.63 -5.12
C ARG A 14 -4.90 0.62 -5.05
N TRP A 15 -6.19 0.47 -5.30
CA TRP A 15 -7.17 1.55 -5.27
C TRP A 15 -7.38 2.14 -3.87
N GLU A 16 -7.47 1.30 -2.83
CA GLU A 16 -7.57 1.77 -1.44
C GLU A 16 -6.33 2.56 -1.02
N ALA A 17 -5.14 2.09 -1.41
CA ALA A 17 -3.89 2.82 -1.19
C ALA A 17 -3.93 4.21 -1.82
N PHE A 18 -4.37 4.33 -3.08
CA PHE A 18 -4.50 5.63 -3.75
C PHE A 18 -5.54 6.53 -3.08
N MET A 19 -6.67 5.99 -2.62
CA MET A 19 -7.67 6.78 -1.86
C MET A 19 -7.10 7.34 -0.56
N ILE A 20 -6.31 6.55 0.19
CA ILE A 20 -5.67 7.02 1.43
C ILE A 20 -4.61 8.09 1.13
N ILE A 21 -3.75 7.87 0.13
CA ILE A 21 -2.72 8.85 -0.27
C ILE A 21 -3.40 10.16 -0.71
N TYR A 22 -4.51 10.07 -1.46
CA TYR A 22 -5.29 11.22 -1.88
C TYR A 22 -5.89 11.99 -0.70
N ALA A 23 -6.47 11.29 0.28
CA ALA A 23 -7.00 11.91 1.49
C ALA A 23 -5.90 12.60 2.32
N LEU A 24 -4.72 11.99 2.44
CA LEU A 24 -3.55 12.58 3.10
C LEU A 24 -3.05 13.82 2.36
N ALA A 25 -2.99 13.77 1.02
CA ALA A 25 -2.58 14.88 0.19
C ALA A 25 -3.52 16.09 0.34
N LEU A 26 -4.84 15.86 0.30
CA LEU A 26 -5.85 16.91 0.48
C LEU A 26 -5.67 17.64 1.81
N GLY A 27 -5.57 16.91 2.93
CA GLY A 27 -5.38 17.53 4.24
C GLY A 27 -4.04 18.24 4.40
N ALA A 28 -2.98 17.71 3.81
CA ALA A 28 -1.65 18.32 3.82
C ALA A 28 -1.61 19.63 3.01
N VAL A 29 -2.28 19.68 1.86
CA VAL A 29 -2.36 20.89 1.01
C VAL A 29 -3.22 21.95 1.67
N GLU A 30 -4.34 21.58 2.30
CA GLU A 30 -5.22 22.53 2.98
C GLU A 30 -4.49 23.20 4.16
N ARG A 31 -3.81 22.43 5.01
CA ARG A 31 -2.95 23.00 6.07
C ARG A 31 -1.70 23.70 5.53
N GLY A 32 -1.12 23.17 4.46
CA GLY A 32 0.02 23.75 3.78
C GLY A 32 -0.27 25.16 3.25
N SER A 33 -1.45 25.34 2.65
CA SER A 33 -1.90 26.65 2.14
C SER A 33 -2.04 27.69 3.26
N ALA A 34 -2.46 27.27 4.45
CA ALA A 34 -2.50 28.12 5.63
C ALA A 34 -1.09 28.56 6.10
N TYR A 35 -0.04 27.76 5.85
CA TYR A 35 1.34 28.18 6.14
C TYR A 35 1.85 29.27 5.20
N LEU A 36 1.42 29.28 3.93
CA LEU A 36 1.76 30.37 3.00
C LEU A 36 1.14 31.70 3.40
N THR A 37 -0.09 31.69 3.90
CA THR A 37 -0.80 32.92 4.28
C THR A 37 -0.36 33.45 5.65
N ARG A 38 -0.04 32.56 6.60
CA ARG A 38 0.37 32.94 7.96
C ARG A 38 1.84 33.35 8.08
N PHE A 39 2.71 32.79 7.26
CA PHE A 39 4.16 33.09 7.26
C PHE A 39 4.62 33.52 5.86
N PRO A 40 4.30 34.76 5.43
CA PRO A 40 4.73 35.27 4.14
C PRO A 40 6.26 35.39 4.12
N GLY A 41 6.92 34.52 3.34
CA GLY A 41 8.37 34.44 3.24
C GLY A 41 8.85 33.09 2.73
N PHE A 42 10.17 32.87 2.79
CA PHE A 42 10.78 31.59 2.38
C PHE A 42 10.37 30.43 3.31
N GLY A 43 10.12 30.72 4.59
CA GLY A 43 9.70 29.74 5.59
C GLY A 43 8.35 29.08 5.31
N GLY A 44 7.34 29.84 4.85
CA GLY A 44 6.04 29.28 4.49
C GLY A 44 6.12 28.33 3.29
N LYS A 45 6.96 28.64 2.30
CA LYS A 45 7.21 27.78 1.13
C LYS A 45 7.96 26.50 1.51
N LEU A 46 8.93 26.58 2.43
CA LEU A 46 9.64 25.42 2.97
C LEU A 46 8.70 24.51 3.77
N LEU A 47 7.83 25.07 4.62
CA LEU A 47 6.85 24.28 5.37
C LEU A 47 5.83 23.61 4.44
N PHE A 48 5.36 24.33 3.42
CA PHE A 48 4.49 23.75 2.40
C PHE A 48 5.17 22.59 1.68
N LEU A 49 6.39 22.80 1.21
CA LEU A 49 7.17 21.80 0.49
C LEU A 49 7.46 20.57 1.38
N ALA A 50 7.80 20.79 2.65
CA ALA A 50 7.97 19.72 3.63
C ALA A 50 6.68 18.92 3.84
N CYS A 51 5.52 19.58 3.89
CA CYS A 51 4.23 18.93 4.05
C CYS A 51 3.88 18.03 2.85
N THR A 52 4.03 18.54 1.62
CA THR A 52 3.89 17.71 0.41
C THR A 52 4.95 16.61 0.32
N GLY A 53 6.20 16.89 0.72
CA GLY A 53 7.28 15.90 0.74
C GLY A 53 6.99 14.73 1.67
N ALA A 54 6.41 14.98 2.84
CA ALA A 54 5.99 13.94 3.78
C ALA A 54 4.90 13.03 3.17
N VAL A 55 3.96 13.58 2.39
CA VAL A 55 2.93 12.80 1.69
C VAL A 55 3.54 11.89 0.63
N PHE A 56 4.55 12.36 -0.13
CA PHE A 56 5.24 11.53 -1.10
C PHE A 56 6.01 10.38 -0.45
N MET A 57 6.72 10.63 0.66
CA MET A 57 7.40 9.55 1.40
C MET A 57 6.41 8.53 1.96
N ALA A 58 5.30 9.00 2.53
CA ALA A 58 4.23 8.13 3.02
C ALA A 58 3.61 7.30 1.88
N GLY A 59 3.32 7.94 0.73
CA GLY A 59 2.81 7.27 -0.46
C GLY A 59 3.76 6.18 -0.96
N ALA A 60 5.06 6.47 -1.06
CA ALA A 60 6.06 5.50 -1.50
C ALA A 60 6.10 4.25 -0.61
N LYS A 61 6.11 4.42 0.73
CA LYS A 61 6.08 3.27 1.65
C LYS A 61 4.79 2.47 1.54
N ILE A 62 3.64 3.13 1.40
CA ILE A 62 2.35 2.45 1.23
C ILE A 62 2.33 1.62 -0.06
N LEU A 63 2.84 2.18 -1.17
CA LEU A 63 2.94 1.49 -2.45
C LEU A 63 3.93 0.31 -2.42
N ASP A 64 5.05 0.44 -1.71
CA ASP A 64 6.02 -0.65 -1.58
C ASP A 64 5.50 -1.81 -0.73
N CYS A 65 4.87 -1.54 0.42
CA CYS A 65 4.25 -2.59 1.23
C CYS A 65 3.23 -3.42 0.43
N LEU A 66 2.47 -2.77 -0.45
CA LEU A 66 1.49 -3.44 -1.30
C LEU A 66 2.14 -4.35 -2.36
N LYS A 67 3.30 -3.95 -2.92
CA LYS A 67 4.07 -4.81 -3.84
C LYS A 67 4.62 -6.04 -3.11
N PHE A 68 5.08 -5.86 -1.87
CA PHE A 68 5.58 -6.97 -1.04
C PHE A 68 4.46 -7.97 -0.70
N GLU A 69 3.26 -7.51 -0.34
CA GLU A 69 2.11 -8.40 -0.09
C GLU A 69 1.70 -9.17 -1.36
N GLN A 70 1.70 -8.53 -2.52
CA GLN A 70 1.41 -9.20 -3.79
C GLN A 70 2.46 -10.25 -4.14
N ALA A 71 3.75 -9.93 -3.97
CA ALA A 71 4.83 -10.86 -4.20
C ALA A 71 4.78 -12.08 -3.26
N GLN A 72 4.40 -11.88 -1.99
CA GLN A 72 4.21 -12.99 -1.05
C GLN A 72 3.02 -13.88 -1.41
N GLN A 73 1.90 -13.30 -1.88
CA GLN A 73 0.76 -14.09 -2.34
C GLN A 73 1.10 -14.89 -3.60
N GLU A 74 1.84 -14.32 -4.54
CA GLU A 74 2.31 -15.03 -5.74
C GLU A 74 3.29 -16.15 -5.40
N ALA A 75 4.22 -15.93 -4.47
CA ALA A 75 5.14 -16.97 -4.00
C ALA A 75 4.37 -18.14 -3.34
N ALA A 76 3.44 -17.84 -2.43
CA ALA A 76 2.61 -18.86 -1.80
C ALA A 76 1.73 -19.62 -2.81
N ALA A 77 1.22 -18.95 -3.84
CA ALA A 77 0.45 -19.59 -4.92
C ALA A 77 1.33 -20.52 -5.78
N ARG A 78 2.57 -20.13 -6.07
CA ARG A 78 3.54 -20.98 -6.80
C ARG A 78 3.93 -22.21 -5.99
N ASP A 79 4.17 -22.06 -4.69
CA ASP A 79 4.50 -23.18 -3.81
C ASP A 79 3.33 -24.16 -3.70
N ALA A 80 2.09 -23.66 -3.61
CA ALA A 80 0.89 -24.49 -3.62
C ALA A 80 0.67 -25.21 -4.95
N THR A 81 0.96 -24.55 -6.09
CA THR A 81 0.86 -25.17 -7.42
C THR A 81 1.91 -26.27 -7.60
N THR A 82 3.14 -26.01 -7.16
CA THR A 82 4.26 -26.97 -7.22
C THR A 82 4.01 -28.19 -6.32
N ALA A 83 3.44 -27.98 -5.14
CA ALA A 83 3.02 -29.06 -4.24
C ALA A 83 1.90 -29.90 -4.85
N SER A 84 0.92 -29.26 -5.51
CA SER A 84 -0.15 -29.95 -6.22
C SER A 84 0.38 -30.75 -7.42
N GLU A 85 1.33 -30.20 -8.19
CA GLU A 85 1.97 -30.93 -9.30
C GLU A 85 2.80 -32.12 -8.80
N ALA A 86 3.56 -31.97 -7.71
CA ALA A 86 4.34 -33.05 -7.12
C ALA A 86 3.45 -34.20 -6.59
N GLU A 87 2.32 -33.87 -5.98
CA GLU A 87 1.34 -34.86 -5.51
C GLU A 87 0.63 -35.56 -6.67
N GLN A 88 0.30 -34.82 -7.73
CA GLN A 88 -0.34 -35.36 -8.93
C GLN A 88 0.58 -36.30 -9.73
N ILE A 89 1.89 -35.99 -9.81
CA ILE A 89 2.90 -36.90 -10.39
C ILE A 89 3.02 -38.17 -9.56
N ARG A 90 3.06 -38.06 -8.23
CA ARG A 90 3.16 -39.21 -7.32
C ARG A 90 1.92 -40.12 -7.41
N GLY A 91 0.72 -39.56 -7.54
CA GLY A 91 -0.51 -40.30 -7.77
C GLY A 91 -0.54 -41.04 -9.11
N ALA A 92 -0.07 -40.40 -10.19
CA ALA A 92 0.01 -41.02 -11.52
C ALA A 92 1.02 -42.18 -11.58
N THR A 93 2.10 -42.13 -10.79
CA THR A 93 3.08 -43.23 -10.70
C THR A 93 2.62 -44.42 -9.86
N ALA A 94 1.61 -44.25 -8.98
CA ALA A 94 1.09 -45.30 -8.11
C ALA A 94 0.01 -46.18 -8.77
N ASP A 95 -0.67 -45.67 -9.81
CA ASP A 95 -1.75 -46.36 -10.53
C ASP A 95 -1.25 -47.14 -11.77
N SER A 96 0.07 -47.10 -12.04
CA SER A 96 0.73 -47.83 -13.15
C SER A 96 1.56 -49.05 -12.71
N ALA A 97 1.48 -49.45 -11.44
CA ALA A 97 2.16 -50.63 -10.88
C ALA A 97 1.12 -51.66 -10.42
#